data_AF-A0A6L3IIH1-F1
#
_entry.id   AF-A0A6L3IIH1-F1
#
_cell.length_a   1.000
_cell.length_b   1.000
_cell.length_c   1.000
_cell.angle_alpha   90.00
_cell.angle_beta   90.00
_cell.angle_gamma   90.00
#
_symmetry.space_group_name_H-M   'P 1'
#
loop_
_entity.id
_entity.type
_entity.pdbx_description
1 polymer ?
#
loop_
_entity_poly.entity_id
_entity_poly.type
_entity_poly.pdbx_seq_one_letter_code
_entity_poly.pdbx_strand_id
1 'polypeptide(L)'
;MAIQNNTKPGQADDFLRIQDLFYLCAAKWQWFVLSLLVAFGIGYYYLLKTPPVYTRTAELLVKREYRGRSISSDIEGFDNFGLFRSATNVNNELVALQSPSVMTEVVKRLHLDMSYYAPGRFHDRLPYGMTLPFQANIAGIQENDFAGCTVNVYKDGRVQLSDFVLKGELLKEVKPVTGKFPGTLNTPLGKVTLEATSGYVRGTEYKVHVV
;
A
#
# COMPACT_ATOMS: atom_id res chain seq x y z
N MET A 1 -47.22 -24.46 72.54
CA MET A 1 -45.91 -24.07 71.98
C MET A 1 -45.64 -24.96 70.78
N ALA A 2 -45.79 -24.44 69.57
CA ALA A 2 -45.36 -25.08 68.33
C ALA A 2 -45.03 -23.96 67.33
N ILE A 3 -43.78 -23.93 66.88
CA ILE A 3 -43.16 -22.86 66.11
C ILE A 3 -43.60 -22.96 64.65
N GLN A 4 -44.21 -21.90 64.11
CA GLN A 4 -44.45 -21.78 62.66
C GLN A 4 -43.13 -21.43 61.97
N ASN A 5 -42.61 -22.35 61.15
CA ASN A 5 -41.55 -22.05 60.20
C ASN A 5 -42.12 -21.30 59.01
N ASN A 6 -41.88 -19.99 58.96
CA ASN A 6 -42.14 -19.16 57.79
C ASN A 6 -40.90 -19.17 56.89
N THR A 7 -40.87 -20.07 55.91
CA THR A 7 -39.87 -20.03 54.85
C THR A 7 -40.45 -19.21 53.69
N LYS A 8 -40.03 -17.94 53.60
CA LYS A 8 -40.26 -17.10 52.42
C LYS A 8 -39.72 -17.83 51.18
N PRO A 9 -40.48 -17.97 50.08
CA PRO A 9 -39.92 -18.48 48.84
C PRO A 9 -38.91 -17.45 48.32
N GLY A 10 -37.77 -17.99 47.90
CA GLY A 10 -36.58 -17.25 47.51
C GLY A 10 -36.88 -16.14 46.52
N GLN A 11 -36.23 -15.01 46.80
CA GLN A 11 -35.95 -13.92 45.88
C GLN A 11 -35.58 -14.52 44.52
N ALA A 12 -36.44 -14.34 43.51
CA ALA A 12 -36.08 -14.62 42.14
C ALA A 12 -34.95 -13.65 41.82
N ASP A 13 -33.72 -14.17 41.76
CA ASP A 13 -32.63 -13.42 41.16
C ASP A 13 -33.07 -13.07 39.74
N ASP A 14 -33.37 -11.79 39.52
CA ASP A 14 -33.57 -11.15 38.22
C ASP A 14 -32.24 -11.13 37.43
N PHE A 15 -31.55 -12.27 37.40
CA PHE A 15 -30.51 -12.58 36.45
C PHE A 15 -31.24 -12.99 35.18
N LEU A 16 -31.28 -12.07 34.22
CA LEU A 16 -31.66 -12.29 32.81
C LEU A 16 -31.42 -13.75 32.40
N ARG A 17 -32.47 -14.58 32.45
CA ARG A 17 -32.38 -16.00 32.10
C ARG A 17 -32.13 -16.08 30.61
N ILE A 18 -31.02 -16.72 30.21
CA ILE A 18 -30.67 -16.98 28.80
C ILE A 18 -31.86 -17.62 28.05
N GLN A 19 -32.65 -18.45 28.74
CA GLN A 19 -33.84 -19.09 28.18
C GLN A 19 -34.91 -18.08 27.73
N ASP A 20 -35.13 -17.01 28.50
CA ASP A 20 -36.10 -15.96 28.16
C ASP A 20 -35.62 -15.14 26.95
N LEU A 21 -34.29 -14.92 26.84
CA LEU A 21 -33.68 -14.30 25.67
C LEU A 21 -33.90 -15.14 24.40
N PHE A 22 -33.70 -16.46 24.48
CA PHE A 22 -33.92 -17.37 23.34
C PHE A 22 -35.38 -17.39 22.89
N TYR A 23 -36.33 -17.41 23.83
CA TYR A 23 -37.76 -17.36 23.50
C TYR A 23 -38.14 -16.03 22.83
N LEU A 24 -37.59 -14.91 23.31
CA LEU A 24 -37.78 -13.60 22.70
C LEU A 24 -37.21 -13.55 21.27
N CYS A 25 -36.01 -14.11 21.06
CA CYS A 25 -35.39 -14.23 19.75
C CYS A 25 -36.18 -15.11 18.79
N ALA A 26 -36.71 -16.25 19.24
CA ALA A 26 -37.53 -17.14 18.43
C ALA A 26 -38.87 -16.49 18.03
N ALA A 27 -39.51 -15.75 18.95
CA ALA A 27 -40.76 -15.03 18.68
C ALA A 27 -40.58 -13.88 17.66
N LYS A 28 -39.39 -13.27 17.59
CA LYS A 28 -39.05 -12.16 16.68
C LYS A 28 -37.99 -12.55 15.64
N TRP A 29 -37.95 -13.82 15.24
CA TRP A 29 -36.91 -14.36 14.36
C TRP A 29 -36.72 -13.57 13.05
N GLN A 30 -37.80 -12.99 12.50
CA GLN A 30 -37.75 -12.15 11.31
C GLN A 30 -36.89 -10.89 11.50
N TRP A 31 -36.99 -10.22 12.65
CA TRP A 31 -36.19 -9.03 12.97
C TRP A 31 -34.73 -9.40 13.22
N PHE A 32 -34.49 -10.57 13.79
CA PHE A 32 -33.14 -11.08 13.97
C PHE A 32 -32.48 -11.41 12.63
N VAL A 33 -33.18 -12.12 11.73
CA VAL A 33 -32.71 -12.42 10.38
C VAL A 33 -32.51 -11.14 9.56
N LEU A 34 -33.41 -10.16 9.69
CA LEU A 34 -33.25 -8.87 9.03
C LEU A 34 -32.01 -8.12 9.54
N SER A 35 -31.78 -8.07 10.85
CA SER A 35 -30.59 -7.48 11.46
C SER A 35 -29.31 -8.17 10.99
N LEU A 36 -29.33 -9.51 10.92
CA LEU A 36 -28.23 -10.31 10.42
C LEU A 36 -27.92 -9.99 8.95
N LEU A 37 -28.95 -9.93 8.09
CA LEU A 37 -28.80 -9.55 6.68
C LEU A 37 -28.25 -8.14 6.52
N VAL A 38 -28.71 -7.18 7.32
CA VAL A 38 -28.19 -5.81 7.30
C VAL A 38 -26.72 -5.78 7.73
N ALA A 39 -26.36 -6.48 8.80
CA ALA A 39 -24.97 -6.55 9.27
C ALA A 39 -24.04 -7.20 8.23
N PHE A 40 -24.46 -8.31 7.60
CA PHE A 40 -23.71 -8.92 6.50
C PHE A 40 -23.65 -8.02 5.26
N GLY A 41 -24.73 -7.32 4.94
CA GLY A 41 -24.77 -6.38 3.82
C GLY A 41 -23.76 -5.23 4.00
N ILE A 42 -23.71 -4.65 5.21
CA ILE A 42 -22.75 -3.61 5.57
C ILE A 42 -21.32 -4.17 5.54
N GLY A 43 -21.08 -5.32 6.16
CA GLY A 43 -19.76 -5.96 6.17
C GLY A 43 -19.26 -6.33 4.77
N TYR A 44 -20.13 -6.86 3.92
CA TYR A 44 -19.81 -7.17 2.53
C TYR A 44 -19.50 -5.90 1.72
N TYR A 45 -20.31 -4.85 1.89
CA TYR A 45 -20.05 -3.56 1.25
C TYR A 45 -18.72 -2.94 1.70
N TYR A 46 -18.39 -3.05 2.99
CA TYR A 46 -17.11 -2.61 3.53
C TYR A 46 -15.94 -3.36 2.90
N LEU A 47 -16.00 -4.70 2.83
CA LEU A 47 -14.97 -5.51 2.17
C LEU A 47 -14.79 -5.14 0.69
N LEU A 48 -15.88 -4.81 0.00
CA LEU A 48 -15.84 -4.41 -1.41
C LEU A 48 -15.18 -3.04 -1.63
N LYS A 49 -15.18 -2.19 -0.60
CA LYS A 49 -14.60 -0.84 -0.62
C LYS A 49 -13.13 -0.80 -0.18
N THR A 50 -12.69 -1.73 0.67
CA THR A 50 -11.33 -1.72 1.19
C THR A 50 -10.32 -2.20 0.14
N PRO A 51 -9.30 -1.38 -0.22
CA PRO A 51 -8.28 -1.79 -1.19
C PRO A 51 -7.32 -2.84 -0.56
N PRO A 52 -6.86 -3.85 -1.33
CA PRO A 52 -5.91 -4.84 -0.84
C PRO A 52 -4.49 -4.24 -0.71
N VAL A 53 -3.83 -4.48 0.43
CA VAL A 53 -2.42 -4.10 0.66
C VAL A 53 -1.53 -5.32 0.41
N TYR A 54 -0.56 -5.19 -0.49
CA TYR A 54 0.38 -6.26 -0.83
C TYR A 54 1.75 -5.99 -0.22
N THR A 55 2.28 -6.94 0.56
CA THR A 55 3.64 -6.89 1.11
C THR A 55 4.52 -7.92 0.44
N ARG A 56 5.80 -7.58 0.22
CA ARG A 56 6.82 -8.48 -0.33
C ARG A 56 8.01 -8.51 0.62
N THR A 57 8.41 -9.71 1.03
CA THR A 57 9.57 -9.93 1.89
C THR A 57 10.63 -10.69 1.11
N ALA A 58 11.88 -10.26 1.25
CA ALA A 58 13.04 -10.95 0.70
C ALA A 58 14.03 -11.25 1.83
N GLU A 59 14.55 -12.47 1.86
CA GLU A 59 15.58 -12.88 2.82
C GLU A 59 16.93 -12.96 2.11
N LEU A 60 17.94 -12.29 2.67
CA LEU A 60 19.30 -12.27 2.14
C LEU A 60 20.22 -13.04 3.09
N LEU A 61 20.85 -14.11 2.60
CA LEU A 61 21.86 -14.86 3.35
C LEU A 61 23.26 -14.39 2.96
N VAL A 62 23.97 -13.76 3.90
CA VAL A 62 25.37 -13.35 3.71
C VAL A 62 26.29 -14.47 4.14
N LYS A 63 26.97 -15.11 3.18
CA LYS A 63 27.99 -16.12 3.47
C LYS A 63 29.22 -15.42 4.01
N ARG A 64 29.62 -15.77 5.23
CA ARG A 64 30.89 -15.33 5.81
C ARG A 64 32.04 -15.97 5.06
N GLU A 65 32.78 -15.20 4.27
CA GLU A 65 34.13 -15.59 3.90
C GLU A 65 35.02 -15.40 5.12
N TYR A 66 35.20 -16.47 5.90
CA TYR A 66 36.43 -16.58 6.67
C TYR A 66 37.54 -16.70 5.64
N ARG A 67 38.21 -15.59 5.32
CA ARG A 67 39.52 -15.65 4.67
C ARG A 67 40.46 -16.36 5.63
N GLY A 68 40.47 -17.69 5.58
CA GLY A 68 41.61 -18.52 5.95
C GLY A 68 42.73 -18.25 4.97
N ARG A 69 43.22 -17.01 4.96
CA ARG A 69 44.42 -16.64 4.23
C ARG A 69 45.55 -17.02 5.16
N SER A 70 46.14 -18.18 4.89
CA SER A 70 47.43 -18.68 5.39
C SER A 70 48.33 -17.56 5.93
N ILE A 71 48.17 -17.26 7.21
CA ILE A 71 49.12 -16.47 7.99
C ILE A 71 49.84 -17.50 8.82
N SER A 72 51.14 -17.57 8.57
CA SER A 72 52.16 -18.37 9.26
C SER A 72 51.84 -18.68 10.71
N SER A 73 52.12 -19.91 11.11
CA SER A 73 51.93 -20.57 12.41
C SER A 73 52.35 -19.80 13.68
N ASP A 74 52.96 -18.62 13.56
CA ASP A 74 53.44 -17.81 14.68
C ASP A 74 52.39 -16.83 15.25
N ILE A 75 51.19 -16.74 14.65
CA ILE A 75 50.14 -15.77 15.08
C ILE A 75 48.98 -16.44 15.86
N GLU A 76 48.99 -17.77 16.06
CA GLU A 76 47.98 -18.49 16.83
C GLU A 76 47.84 -18.00 18.29
N GLY A 77 48.90 -17.43 18.87
CA GLY A 77 48.89 -16.86 20.22
C GLY A 77 48.06 -15.58 20.38
N PHE A 78 47.75 -14.86 19.29
CA PHE A 78 47.01 -13.59 19.33
C PHE A 78 45.50 -13.74 19.11
N ASP A 79 45.04 -14.90 18.64
CA ASP A 79 43.61 -15.18 18.47
C ASP A 79 42.89 -15.32 19.82
N ASN A 80 43.57 -15.85 20.85
CA ASN A 80 43.04 -15.95 22.21
C ASN A 80 42.83 -14.57 22.88
N PHE A 81 43.47 -13.53 22.36
CA PHE A 81 43.30 -12.14 22.82
C PHE A 81 42.15 -11.40 22.14
N GLY A 82 41.41 -12.06 21.23
CA GLY A 82 40.19 -11.52 20.61
C GLY A 82 40.39 -10.37 19.62
N LEU A 83 41.65 -10.08 19.23
CA LEU A 83 42.02 -8.88 18.48
C LEU A 83 41.74 -8.94 16.97
N PHE A 84 41.47 -10.12 16.39
CA PHE A 84 41.18 -10.27 14.96
C PHE A 84 39.79 -10.84 14.68
N ARG A 85 38.75 -10.22 15.25
CA ARG A 85 37.36 -10.50 14.83
C ARG A 85 37.06 -9.78 13.51
N SER A 86 37.22 -10.47 12.38
CA SER A 86 36.66 -10.08 11.06
C SER A 86 35.11 -10.05 11.03
N ALA A 87 34.44 -9.92 12.17
CA ALA A 87 32.99 -9.90 12.32
C ALA A 87 32.35 -8.52 12.01
N THR A 88 33.17 -7.49 11.78
CA THR A 88 32.68 -6.13 11.48
C THR A 88 32.22 -5.95 10.04
N ASN A 89 32.59 -6.86 9.11
CA ASN A 89 32.25 -6.72 7.70
C ASN A 89 30.74 -6.87 7.44
N VAL A 90 30.10 -7.93 7.93
CA VAL A 90 28.67 -8.19 7.65
C VAL A 90 27.74 -7.09 8.17
N ASN A 91 27.99 -6.58 9.38
CA ASN A 91 27.18 -5.49 9.93
C ASN A 91 27.37 -4.20 9.14
N ASN A 92 28.59 -3.92 8.67
CA ASN A 92 28.85 -2.75 7.82
C ASN A 92 28.15 -2.87 6.46
N GLU A 93 28.14 -4.06 5.84
CA GLU A 93 27.43 -4.28 4.57
C GLU A 93 25.91 -4.21 4.73
N LEU A 94 25.36 -4.73 5.85
CA LEU A 94 23.94 -4.58 6.17
C LEU A 94 23.55 -3.10 6.31
N VAL A 95 24.37 -2.31 7.02
CA VAL A 95 24.17 -0.87 7.16
C VAL A 95 24.34 -0.15 5.82
N ALA A 96 25.29 -0.57 4.98
CA ALA A 96 25.48 -0.02 3.65
C ALA A 96 24.27 -0.26 2.74
N LEU A 97 23.66 -1.46 2.80
CA LEU A 97 22.42 -1.77 2.08
C LEU A 97 21.23 -0.94 2.56
N GLN A 98 21.17 -0.61 3.85
CA GLN A 98 20.13 0.25 4.44
C GLN A 98 20.43 1.75 4.28
N SER A 99 21.55 2.12 3.66
CA SER A 99 21.94 3.51 3.55
C SER A 99 20.98 4.31 2.65
N PRO A 100 20.69 5.57 2.99
CA PRO A 100 19.81 6.41 2.19
C PRO A 100 20.28 6.59 0.74
N SER A 101 21.59 6.62 0.49
CA SER A 101 22.15 6.76 -0.86
C SER A 101 21.81 5.57 -1.76
N VAL A 102 21.94 4.35 -1.24
CA VAL A 102 21.56 3.14 -1.98
C VAL A 102 20.05 3.08 -2.19
N MET A 103 19.25 3.40 -1.17
CA MET A 103 17.79 3.41 -1.29
C MET A 103 17.29 4.45 -2.29
N THR A 104 17.90 5.64 -2.35
CA THR A 104 17.56 6.66 -3.35
C THR A 104 17.85 6.17 -4.77
N GLU A 105 18.97 5.49 -5.00
CA GLU A 105 19.29 4.92 -6.32
C GLU A 105 18.29 3.81 -6.70
N VAL A 106 17.87 2.99 -5.74
CA VAL A 106 16.82 1.97 -5.96
C VAL A 106 15.50 2.62 -6.36
N VAL A 107 15.06 3.66 -5.65
CA VAL A 107 13.84 4.42 -5.97
C VAL A 107 13.93 5.01 -7.38
N LYS A 108 15.05 5.65 -7.73
CA LYS A 108 15.29 6.25 -9.05
C LYS A 108 15.29 5.20 -10.17
N ARG A 109 15.90 4.04 -9.94
CA ARG A 109 16.01 2.99 -10.94
C ARG A 109 14.72 2.20 -11.16
N LEU A 110 13.92 2.02 -10.12
CA LEU A 110 12.62 1.34 -10.21
C LEU A 110 11.46 2.30 -10.47
N HIS A 111 11.71 3.61 -10.54
CA HIS A 111 10.68 4.64 -10.68
C HIS A 111 9.59 4.53 -9.61
N LEU A 112 10.01 4.35 -8.34
CA LEU A 112 9.12 4.22 -7.17
C LEU A 112 8.63 5.57 -6.63
N ASP A 113 8.99 6.65 -7.30
CA ASP A 113 8.62 8.03 -7.00
C ASP A 113 7.23 8.41 -7.51
N MET A 114 6.59 7.58 -8.35
CA MET A 114 5.27 7.85 -8.92
C MET A 114 4.26 6.74 -8.63
N SER A 115 3.06 7.16 -8.23
CA SER A 115 1.92 6.30 -7.97
C SER A 115 0.82 6.53 -8.99
N TYR A 116 0.26 5.43 -9.50
CA TYR A 116 -0.79 5.45 -10.53
C TYR A 116 -2.09 4.88 -9.97
N TYR A 117 -3.19 5.62 -10.13
CA TYR A 117 -4.52 5.22 -9.71
C TYR A 117 -5.49 5.27 -10.88
N ALA A 118 -6.02 4.12 -11.26
CA ALA A 118 -7.09 4.02 -12.26
C ALA A 118 -8.45 3.90 -11.54
N PRO A 119 -9.48 4.63 -11.98
CA PRO A 119 -10.80 4.57 -11.38
C PRO A 119 -11.39 3.16 -11.56
N GLY A 120 -11.65 2.48 -10.44
CA GLY A 120 -12.32 1.19 -10.42
C GLY A 120 -13.81 1.32 -10.11
N ARG A 121 -14.51 0.18 -10.10
CA ARG A 121 -15.97 0.14 -9.84
C ARG A 121 -16.34 0.32 -8.37
N PHE A 122 -15.49 -0.15 -7.46
CA PHE A 122 -15.76 -0.09 -6.02
C PHE A 122 -14.64 0.63 -5.26
N HIS A 123 -13.39 0.36 -5.62
CA HIS A 123 -12.19 1.03 -5.13
C HIS A 123 -11.27 1.34 -6.31
N ASP A 124 -10.33 2.27 -6.12
CA ASP A 124 -9.31 2.57 -7.13
C ASP A 124 -8.37 1.38 -7.33
N ARG A 125 -7.96 1.18 -8.58
CA ARG A 125 -7.00 0.14 -8.96
C ARG A 125 -5.63 0.80 -9.09
N LEU A 126 -4.60 0.16 -8.55
CA LEU A 126 -3.22 0.57 -8.74
C LEU A 126 -2.59 -0.29 -9.85
N PRO A 127 -2.67 0.13 -11.13
CA PRO A 127 -1.97 -0.58 -12.19
C PRO A 127 -0.46 -0.49 -11.95
N TYR A 128 0.22 -1.64 -11.99
CA TYR A 128 1.66 -1.71 -11.80
C TYR A 128 2.30 -2.69 -12.80
N GLY A 129 3.55 -2.42 -13.21
CA GLY A 129 4.27 -3.27 -14.15
C GLY A 129 3.51 -3.51 -15.46
N MET A 130 3.18 -4.77 -15.76
CA MET A 130 2.54 -5.17 -17.03
C MET A 130 1.12 -4.64 -17.23
N THR A 131 0.41 -4.26 -16.15
CA THR A 131 -0.95 -3.69 -16.26
C THR A 131 -0.95 -2.18 -16.41
N LEU A 132 0.21 -1.53 -16.23
CA LEU A 132 0.35 -0.10 -16.42
C LEU A 132 0.41 0.18 -17.93
N PRO A 133 -0.48 1.03 -18.49
CA PRO A 133 -0.53 1.30 -19.92
C PRO A 133 0.46 2.38 -20.38
N PHE A 134 0.94 3.22 -19.47
CA PHE A 134 1.96 4.22 -19.78
C PHE A 134 2.74 4.63 -18.53
N GLN A 135 3.97 5.09 -18.74
CA GLN A 135 4.79 5.69 -17.70
C GLN A 135 4.82 7.21 -17.90
N ALA A 136 4.58 7.95 -16.83
CA ALA A 136 4.74 9.39 -16.80
C ALA A 136 6.09 9.76 -16.19
N ASN A 137 6.68 10.86 -16.65
CA ASN A 137 7.84 11.48 -16.03
C ASN A 137 7.64 13.00 -16.00
N ILE A 138 7.65 13.61 -14.81
CA ILE A 138 7.45 15.04 -14.59
C ILE A 138 8.81 15.66 -14.28
N ALA A 139 9.36 16.40 -15.23
CA ALA A 139 10.64 17.08 -15.03
C ALA A 139 10.44 18.45 -14.37
N GLY A 140 11.29 18.77 -13.38
CA GLY A 140 11.36 20.09 -12.75
C GLY A 140 10.71 20.18 -11.36
N ILE A 141 10.30 19.06 -10.77
CA ILE A 141 9.80 19.00 -9.39
C ILE A 141 10.99 18.89 -8.43
N GLN A 142 10.97 19.63 -7.32
CA GLN A 142 11.97 19.51 -6.27
C GLN A 142 11.78 18.20 -5.52
N GLU A 143 12.86 17.57 -5.03
CA GLU A 143 12.81 16.22 -4.42
C GLU A 143 11.84 16.10 -3.21
N ASN A 144 11.40 17.22 -2.63
CA ASN A 144 10.52 17.26 -1.46
C ASN A 144 9.11 17.82 -1.76
N ASP A 145 8.81 18.12 -3.02
CA ASP A 145 7.51 18.66 -3.44
C ASP A 145 6.63 17.54 -4.03
N PHE A 146 5.35 17.55 -3.68
CA PHE A 146 4.36 16.65 -4.26
C PHE A 146 3.78 17.24 -5.54
N ALA A 147 3.71 16.46 -6.61
CA ALA A 147 3.10 16.88 -7.87
C ALA A 147 2.26 15.74 -8.45
N GLY A 148 1.05 16.05 -8.89
CA GLY A 148 0.14 15.05 -9.46
C GLY A 148 -0.66 15.61 -10.62
N CYS A 149 -1.13 14.74 -11.51
CA CYS A 149 -2.02 15.11 -12.60
C CYS A 149 -2.90 13.94 -13.03
N THR A 150 -4.06 14.23 -13.61
CA THR A 150 -4.92 13.23 -14.22
C THR A 150 -4.62 13.15 -15.71
N VAL A 151 -4.30 11.94 -16.19
CA VAL A 151 -4.01 11.66 -17.60
C VAL A 151 -5.16 10.86 -18.20
N ASN A 152 -5.81 11.43 -19.22
CA ASN A 152 -6.84 10.78 -20.02
C ASN A 152 -6.30 10.50 -21.43
N VAL A 153 -6.16 9.23 -21.80
CA VAL A 153 -5.76 8.77 -23.13
C VAL A 153 -7.00 8.30 -23.87
N TYR A 154 -7.31 8.92 -25.01
CA TYR A 154 -8.46 8.61 -25.85
C TYR A 154 -8.13 7.58 -26.94
N LYS A 155 -9.17 6.94 -27.49
CA LYS A 155 -9.05 5.87 -28.51
C LYS A 155 -8.35 6.31 -29.79
N ASP A 156 -8.40 7.60 -30.10
CA ASP A 156 -7.79 8.22 -31.27
C ASP A 156 -6.30 8.58 -31.07
N GLY A 157 -5.73 8.28 -29.90
CA GLY A 157 -4.35 8.59 -29.55
C GLY A 157 -4.14 10.03 -29.07
N ARG A 158 -5.21 10.81 -28.86
CA ARG A 158 -5.13 12.07 -28.13
C ARG A 158 -4.98 11.82 -26.65
N VAL A 159 -4.24 12.67 -25.98
CA VAL A 159 -4.09 12.66 -24.53
C VAL A 159 -4.44 14.02 -23.97
N GLN A 160 -5.10 14.03 -22.82
CA GLN A 160 -5.47 15.23 -22.08
C GLN A 160 -5.00 15.11 -20.63
N LEU A 161 -4.28 16.12 -20.16
CA LEU A 161 -3.86 16.24 -18.77
C LEU A 161 -4.74 17.29 -18.08
N SER A 162 -5.32 16.93 -16.94
CA SER A 162 -6.17 17.77 -16.10
C SER A 162 -5.81 17.63 -14.63
N ASP A 163 -6.45 18.44 -13.78
CA ASP A 163 -6.37 18.31 -12.32
C ASP A 163 -4.92 18.29 -11.79
N PHE A 164 -4.16 19.31 -12.19
CA PHE A 164 -2.77 19.45 -11.76
C PHE A 164 -2.71 19.82 -10.27
N VAL A 165 -1.92 19.06 -9.52
CA VAL A 165 -1.63 19.28 -8.09
C VAL A 165 -0.15 19.63 -7.98
N LEU A 166 0.17 20.71 -7.26
CA LEU A 166 1.54 21.10 -6.96
C LEU A 166 1.65 21.46 -5.48
N LYS A 167 2.65 20.93 -4.78
CA LYS A 167 2.83 21.09 -3.33
C LYS A 167 1.59 20.68 -2.53
N GLY A 168 0.84 19.69 -3.04
CA GLY A 168 -0.41 19.21 -2.45
C GLY A 168 -1.63 20.11 -2.70
N GLU A 169 -1.50 21.22 -3.44
CA GLU A 169 -2.61 22.10 -3.77
C GLU A 169 -3.08 21.92 -5.22
N LEU A 170 -4.40 21.79 -5.41
CA LEU A 170 -5.01 21.68 -6.73
C LEU A 170 -5.01 23.03 -7.45
N LEU A 171 -4.44 23.08 -8.63
CA LEU A 171 -4.41 24.26 -9.49
C LEU A 171 -5.75 24.43 -10.23
N LYS A 172 -6.73 25.06 -9.55
CA LYS A 172 -8.13 25.16 -9.99
C LYS A 172 -8.37 25.98 -11.28
N GLU A 173 -7.40 26.75 -11.74
CA GLU A 173 -7.56 27.66 -12.90
C GLU A 173 -6.71 27.24 -14.12
N VAL A 174 -6.19 26.01 -14.13
CA VAL A 174 -5.40 25.52 -15.25
C VAL A 174 -6.30 24.83 -16.26
N LYS A 175 -6.27 25.32 -17.51
CA LYS A 175 -6.93 24.65 -18.63
C LYS A 175 -6.27 23.29 -18.91
N PRO A 176 -7.07 22.26 -19.27
CA PRO A 176 -6.51 20.95 -19.57
C PRO A 176 -5.56 21.04 -20.78
N VAL A 177 -4.39 20.45 -20.64
CA VAL A 177 -3.35 20.42 -21.70
C VAL A 177 -3.61 19.21 -22.57
N THR A 178 -3.78 19.41 -23.87
CA THR A 178 -4.04 18.32 -24.83
C THR A 178 -2.85 18.14 -25.76
N GLY A 179 -2.53 16.88 -26.11
CA GLY A 179 -1.51 16.56 -27.10
C GLY A 179 -1.68 15.18 -27.70
N LYS A 180 -0.61 14.67 -28.30
CA LYS A 180 -0.53 13.34 -28.89
C LYS A 180 0.23 12.39 -27.98
N PHE A 181 -0.22 11.15 -27.93
CA PHE A 181 0.43 10.07 -27.19
C PHE A 181 1.07 9.06 -28.16
N PRO A 182 2.30 8.56 -27.88
CA PRO A 182 3.23 8.98 -26.83
C PRO A 182 3.92 10.32 -27.16
N GLY A 183 4.40 11.04 -26.14
CA GLY A 183 5.07 12.33 -26.34
C GLY A 183 5.26 13.17 -25.07
N THR A 184 5.94 14.31 -25.23
CA THR A 184 6.19 15.29 -24.17
C THR A 184 5.25 16.47 -24.28
N LEU A 185 4.69 16.88 -23.14
CA LEU A 185 3.74 17.98 -23.00
C LEU A 185 4.31 19.03 -22.05
N ASN A 186 4.17 20.31 -22.41
CA ASN A 186 4.45 21.41 -21.50
C ASN A 186 3.23 21.64 -20.63
N THR A 187 3.38 21.45 -19.33
CA THR A 187 2.33 21.61 -18.32
C THR A 187 2.75 22.64 -17.28
N PRO A 188 1.85 23.12 -16.41
CA PRO A 188 2.24 23.99 -15.30
C PRO A 188 3.16 23.31 -14.28
N LEU A 189 3.19 21.97 -14.27
CA LEU A 189 4.10 21.18 -13.43
C LEU A 189 5.50 21.03 -14.07
N GLY A 190 5.71 21.60 -15.26
CA GLY A 190 6.92 21.39 -16.06
C GLY A 190 6.69 20.48 -17.26
N LYS A 191 7.77 19.88 -17.76
CA LYS A 191 7.70 18.98 -18.92
C LYS A 191 7.25 17.61 -18.45
N VAL A 192 6.06 17.18 -18.89
CA VAL A 192 5.54 15.85 -18.62
C VAL A 192 5.77 14.99 -19.85
N THR A 193 6.58 13.95 -19.72
CA THR A 193 6.83 12.96 -20.78
C THR A 193 5.98 11.73 -20.52
N LEU A 194 5.21 11.31 -21.52
CA LEU A 194 4.38 10.11 -21.48
C LEU A 194 4.92 9.08 -22.47
N GLU A 195 5.30 7.92 -21.94
CA GLU A 195 5.84 6.80 -22.72
C GLU A 195 4.90 5.60 -22.64
N ALA A 196 4.72 4.91 -23.77
CA ALA A 196 3.92 3.69 -23.82
C ALA A 196 4.70 2.52 -23.22
N THR A 197 4.07 1.79 -22.32
CA THR A 197 4.61 0.55 -21.73
C THR A 197 4.03 -0.68 -22.44
N SER A 198 4.54 -1.86 -22.11
CA SER A 198 4.05 -3.14 -22.66
C SER A 198 2.57 -3.43 -22.37
N GLY A 199 1.98 -2.75 -21.37
CA GLY A 199 0.56 -2.84 -21.05
C GLY A 199 -0.36 -1.98 -21.92
N TYR A 200 0.19 -1.16 -22.82
CA TYR A 200 -0.60 -0.29 -23.70
C TYR A 200 -1.34 -1.09 -24.78
N VAL A 201 -2.67 -0.96 -24.83
CA VAL A 201 -3.49 -1.53 -25.90
C VAL A 201 -4.08 -0.39 -26.73
N ARG A 202 -3.66 -0.32 -28.00
CA ARG A 202 -4.12 0.70 -28.95
C ARG A 202 -5.64 0.67 -29.11
N GLY A 203 -6.27 1.84 -29.10
CA GLY A 203 -7.73 1.98 -29.24
C GLY A 203 -8.52 1.82 -27.94
N THR A 204 -7.84 1.66 -26.81
CA THR A 204 -8.46 1.63 -25.47
C THR A 204 -8.37 3.01 -24.84
N GLU A 205 -9.41 3.40 -24.10
CA GLU A 205 -9.43 4.63 -23.31
C GLU A 205 -8.89 4.35 -21.92
N TYR A 206 -7.99 5.20 -21.45
CA TYR A 206 -7.38 5.09 -20.13
C TYR A 206 -7.54 6.40 -19.37
N LYS A 207 -8.05 6.33 -18.15
CA LYS A 207 -8.03 7.42 -17.18
C LYS A 207 -7.17 7.00 -16.01
N VAL A 208 -6.08 7.71 -15.76
CA VAL A 208 -5.14 7.40 -14.68
C VAL A 208 -4.77 8.68 -13.96
N HIS A 209 -4.92 8.68 -12.65
CA HIS A 209 -4.45 9.72 -11.76
C HIS A 209 -3.01 9.39 -11.35
N VAL A 210 -2.09 10.30 -11.64
CA VAL A 210 -0.67 10.18 -11.32
C VAL A 210 -0.37 11.10 -10.15
N VAL A 211 0.30 10.59 -9.12
CA VAL A 211 0.69 11.31 -7.89
C VAL A 211 2.15 11.02 -7.58
#